data_AF-A0AAV2JYT0-F1
#
_entry.id   AF-A0AAV2JYT0-F1
#
_cell.length_a   1.000
_cell.length_b   1.000
_cell.length_c   1.000
_cell.angle_alpha   90.00
_cell.angle_beta   90.00
_cell.angle_gamma   90.00
#
_symmetry.space_group_name_H-M   'P 1'
#
loop_
_entity.id
_entity.type
_entity.pdbx_description
1 polymer ?
#
loop_
_entity_poly.entity_id
_entity_poly.type
_entity_poly.pdbx_seq_one_letter_code
_entity_poly.pdbx_strand_id
1 'polypeptide(L)'
;MSSLSGKTCSGCRGLGAPGSSGDAGCESPPQGLQRLGAVPGCDPSKCNDILLLRPHRSSASKHVVFFHGDIQNFQEEMRLHSDAAPWSCWSLEWAARVLGRRFPDSDVWVVRASMMYLHKFSCYQHFVHCNMFGAPEHSGYVAGRGAFCHLRSLLSNAMQRASPPLPLSPADGADSPLPADFSLTLVGFSKGCVVLNQLLYELPGARLDPPMSGFVRRISDMFWLDGGHPGGSETWVTEREVLRELAQSGISVHAHVTPYEVCDPMRAWVGREHEAFVKTLEEYGACPSKKLHFEDEPASIENHFRVIQEF
;
A
#
# COMPACT_ATOMS: atom_id res chain seq x y z
N MET A 1 -3.52 46.34 -6.98
CA MET A 1 -4.98 46.25 -7.21
C MET A 1 -5.21 45.83 -8.65
N SER A 2 -5.49 44.55 -8.87
CA SER A 2 -6.10 44.03 -10.09
C SER A 2 -6.56 42.60 -9.80
N SER A 3 -7.87 42.47 -9.58
CA SER A 3 -8.59 41.22 -9.39
C SER A 3 -8.72 40.47 -10.72
N LEU A 4 -8.40 39.18 -10.75
CA LEU A 4 -8.78 38.29 -11.84
C LEU A 4 -9.74 37.24 -11.29
N SER A 5 -10.97 37.30 -11.82
CA SER A 5 -12.11 36.45 -11.47
C SER A 5 -11.91 35.00 -11.89
N GLY A 6 -12.26 34.07 -11.00
CA GLY A 6 -12.41 32.66 -11.33
C GLY A 6 -13.59 32.44 -12.29
N LYS A 7 -13.37 31.62 -13.31
CA LYS A 7 -14.43 31.07 -14.14
C LYS A 7 -15.01 29.83 -13.45
N THR A 8 -16.27 29.90 -13.09
CA THR A 8 -17.08 28.79 -12.61
C THR A 8 -17.49 27.90 -13.79
N CYS A 9 -17.36 26.58 -13.63
CA CYS A 9 -17.88 25.60 -14.58
C CYS A 9 -19.39 25.49 -14.37
N SER A 10 -20.17 25.89 -15.38
CA SER A 10 -21.63 25.78 -15.39
C SER A 10 -22.03 24.65 -16.33
N GLY A 11 -22.74 23.65 -15.82
CA GLY A 11 -23.18 22.52 -16.65
C GLY A 11 -23.78 21.37 -15.85
N CYS A 12 -24.80 21.61 -15.03
CA CYS A 12 -25.66 20.56 -14.47
C CYS A 12 -27.11 21.08 -14.32
N ARG A 13 -27.87 21.03 -15.43
CA ARG A 13 -29.34 21.00 -15.52
C ARG A 13 -29.63 20.35 -16.88
N GLY A 14 -30.42 19.31 -17.07
CA GLY A 14 -31.30 18.50 -16.25
C GLY A 14 -32.27 17.85 -17.24
N LEU A 15 -32.35 16.52 -17.31
CA LEU A 15 -33.38 15.83 -18.10
C LEU A 15 -33.79 14.53 -17.38
N GLY A 16 -35.04 14.53 -16.89
CA GLY A 16 -35.98 13.41 -16.86
C GLY A 16 -35.65 12.15 -16.04
N ALA A 17 -36.33 11.97 -14.91
CA ALA A 17 -36.65 10.65 -14.36
C ALA A 17 -37.84 10.03 -15.14
N PRO A 18 -37.97 8.69 -15.24
CA PRO A 18 -38.54 7.93 -14.11
C PRO A 18 -37.92 6.53 -13.88
N GLY A 19 -37.90 6.08 -12.63
CA GLY A 19 -37.58 4.69 -12.25
C GLY A 19 -37.04 4.58 -10.84
N SER A 20 -37.74 3.85 -9.99
CA SER A 20 -37.68 3.88 -8.53
C SER A 20 -36.54 3.09 -7.87
N SER A 21 -36.15 3.60 -6.70
CA SER A 21 -35.66 2.91 -5.49
C SER A 21 -34.32 2.16 -5.58
N GLY A 22 -33.25 2.86 -5.21
CA GLY A 22 -32.03 2.30 -4.63
C GLY A 22 -31.57 3.27 -3.55
N ASP A 23 -32.00 3.02 -2.32
CA ASP A 23 -31.74 3.81 -1.12
C ASP A 23 -30.21 3.89 -0.90
N ALA A 24 -29.61 5.07 -1.15
CA ALA A 24 -28.23 5.36 -0.76
C ALA A 24 -28.19 5.63 0.74
N GLY A 25 -28.50 4.59 1.51
CA GLY A 25 -28.42 4.58 2.95
C GLY A 25 -26.96 4.75 3.38
N CYS A 26 -26.75 5.63 4.35
CA CYS A 26 -25.55 5.71 5.17
C CYS A 26 -25.29 4.32 5.77
N GLU A 27 -24.46 3.51 5.10
CA GLU A 27 -24.14 2.16 5.57
C GLU A 27 -23.46 2.26 6.93
N SER A 28 -24.00 1.54 7.91
CA SER A 28 -23.37 1.28 9.20
C SER A 28 -21.93 0.79 8.97
N PRO A 29 -20.97 1.06 9.88
CA PRO A 29 -19.63 0.49 9.75
C PRO A 29 -19.77 -1.03 9.56
N PRO A 30 -19.15 -1.62 8.52
CA PRO A 30 -19.34 -3.03 8.21
C PRO A 30 -18.98 -3.89 9.40
N GLN A 31 -19.71 -4.99 9.59
CA GLN A 31 -19.28 -6.03 10.53
C GLN A 31 -17.84 -6.44 10.19
N GLY A 32 -16.93 -6.33 11.15
CA GLY A 32 -15.55 -6.79 11.02
C GLY A 32 -14.50 -5.71 10.72
N LEU A 33 -14.90 -4.44 10.47
CA LEU A 33 -13.95 -3.34 10.33
C LEU A 33 -13.59 -2.73 11.69
N GLN A 34 -12.31 -2.68 12.03
CA GLN A 34 -11.80 -2.22 13.32
C GLN A 34 -10.61 -1.28 13.11
N ARG A 35 -10.66 -0.08 13.71
CA ARG A 35 -9.52 0.84 13.74
C ARG A 35 -8.68 0.59 14.99
N LEU A 36 -7.38 0.42 14.81
CA LEU A 36 -6.37 0.28 15.85
C LEU A 36 -5.48 1.53 15.80
N GLY A 37 -5.67 2.44 16.74
CA GLY A 37 -4.90 3.68 16.79
C GLY A 37 -3.51 3.49 17.40
N ALA A 38 -2.51 4.21 16.89
CA ALA A 38 -1.15 4.24 17.42
C ALA A 38 -0.57 2.86 17.79
N VAL A 39 -0.55 1.95 16.81
CA VAL A 39 0.08 0.63 16.96
C VAL A 39 1.60 0.80 16.83
N PRO A 40 2.41 0.41 17.82
CA PRO A 40 3.85 0.55 17.77
C PRO A 40 4.49 -0.47 16.83
N GLY A 41 5.53 -0.04 16.13
CA GLY A 41 6.44 -0.95 15.43
C GLY A 41 7.61 -1.39 16.30
N CYS A 42 8.79 -1.52 15.72
CA CYS A 42 9.98 -2.02 16.43
C CYS A 42 10.53 -1.00 17.44
N ASP A 43 10.31 0.29 17.18
CA ASP A 43 10.52 1.38 18.12
C ASP A 43 9.16 1.77 18.70
N PRO A 44 8.92 1.67 20.02
CA PRO A 44 7.63 2.01 20.63
C PRO A 44 7.16 3.45 20.37
N SER A 45 8.08 4.37 20.04
CA SER A 45 7.73 5.75 19.67
C SER A 45 7.25 5.88 18.23
N LYS A 46 7.56 4.91 17.37
CA LYS A 46 7.17 4.88 15.95
C LYS A 46 5.89 4.08 15.80
N CYS A 47 4.77 4.79 15.77
CA CYS A 47 3.44 4.19 15.68
C CYS A 47 2.76 4.47 14.33
N ASN A 48 1.86 3.58 13.93
CA ASN A 48 0.95 3.77 12.80
C ASN A 48 -0.48 3.45 13.22
N ASP A 49 -1.46 4.15 12.63
CA ASP A 49 -2.85 3.71 12.71
C ASP A 49 -3.08 2.59 11.70
N ILE A 50 -3.87 1.59 12.10
CA ILE A 50 -4.18 0.43 11.26
C ILE A 50 -5.68 0.25 11.21
N LEU A 51 -6.19 -0.03 10.01
CA LEU A 51 -7.56 -0.46 9.80
C LEU A 51 -7.55 -1.95 9.46
N LEU A 52 -8.14 -2.74 10.35
CA LEU A 52 -8.31 -4.19 10.16
C LEU A 52 -9.71 -4.45 9.60
N LEU A 53 -9.79 -5.17 8.49
CA LEU A 53 -11.01 -5.83 8.05
C LEU A 53 -10.83 -7.34 8.21
N ARG A 54 -11.65 -7.95 9.07
CA ARG A 54 -11.71 -9.41 9.18
C ARG A 54 -12.68 -10.00 8.14
N PRO A 55 -12.34 -11.14 7.53
CA PRO A 55 -13.24 -11.84 6.62
C PRO A 55 -14.42 -12.45 7.40
N HIS A 56 -15.52 -12.71 6.71
CA HIS A 56 -16.68 -13.38 7.30
C HIS A 56 -16.38 -14.86 7.65
N ARG A 57 -15.48 -15.49 6.89
CA ARG A 57 -14.95 -16.84 7.13
C ARG A 57 -13.44 -16.72 7.27
N SER A 58 -12.95 -16.62 8.50
CA SER A 58 -11.52 -16.43 8.75
C SER A 58 -10.75 -17.73 8.58
N SER A 59 -9.79 -17.71 7.65
CA SER A 59 -8.58 -18.50 7.81
C SER A 59 -7.64 -17.66 8.68
N ALA A 60 -7.37 -18.10 9.91
CA ALA A 60 -6.64 -17.30 10.90
C ALA A 60 -5.16 -17.05 10.55
N SER A 61 -4.73 -17.44 9.35
CA SER A 61 -3.34 -17.52 8.93
C SER A 61 -3.00 -16.80 7.64
N LYS A 62 -3.99 -16.29 6.90
CA LYS A 62 -3.74 -15.48 5.69
C LYS A 62 -3.91 -14.00 5.99
N HIS A 63 -2.91 -13.21 5.62
CA HIS A 63 -2.89 -11.78 5.90
C HIS A 63 -2.50 -10.97 4.67
N VAL A 64 -3.21 -9.88 4.45
CA VAL A 64 -2.91 -8.90 3.40
C VAL A 64 -2.58 -7.58 4.08
N VAL A 65 -1.39 -7.04 3.85
CA VAL A 65 -1.02 -5.70 4.34
C VAL A 65 -1.05 -4.73 3.17
N PHE A 66 -1.80 -3.65 3.32
CA PHE A 66 -1.97 -2.61 2.31
C PHE A 66 -1.37 -1.27 2.76
N PHE A 67 -0.53 -0.69 1.91
CA PHE A 67 0.02 0.65 2.04
C PHE A 67 -0.63 1.54 0.98
N HIS A 68 -1.32 2.59 1.43
CA HIS A 68 -2.11 3.48 0.60
C HIS A 68 -1.30 4.58 -0.10
N GLY A 69 -1.96 5.25 -1.05
CA GLY A 69 -1.40 6.33 -1.85
C GLY A 69 -1.54 7.71 -1.24
N ASP A 70 -1.12 8.73 -2.00
CA ASP A 70 -1.47 10.12 -1.70
C ASP A 70 -2.99 10.33 -1.77
N ILE A 71 -3.48 11.39 -1.13
CA ILE A 71 -4.90 11.79 -1.00
C ILE A 71 -5.72 10.83 -0.12
N GLN A 72 -5.51 9.52 -0.21
CA GLN A 72 -6.22 8.53 0.59
C GLN A 72 -5.95 8.73 2.09
N ASN A 73 -7.01 8.71 2.87
CA ASN A 73 -6.98 8.72 4.33
C ASN A 73 -8.29 8.09 4.86
N PHE A 74 -8.49 8.07 6.17
CA PHE A 74 -9.79 7.73 6.74
C PHE A 74 -10.87 8.64 6.15
N GLN A 75 -12.03 8.06 5.84
CA GLN A 75 -13.08 8.77 5.11
C GLN A 75 -13.52 10.07 5.80
N GLU A 76 -13.61 10.04 7.14
CA GLU A 76 -13.95 11.22 7.93
C GLU A 76 -12.90 12.33 7.81
N GLU A 77 -11.60 11.98 7.85
CA GLU A 77 -10.50 12.92 7.67
C GLU A 77 -10.51 13.53 6.26
N MET A 78 -10.73 12.70 5.23
CA MET A 78 -10.80 13.20 3.84
C MET A 78 -11.91 14.23 3.65
N ARG A 79 -13.07 14.04 4.28
CA ARG A 79 -14.21 14.96 4.18
C ARG A 79 -13.96 16.34 4.80
N LEU A 80 -12.98 16.48 5.69
CA LEU A 80 -12.65 17.75 6.34
C LEU A 80 -11.82 18.69 5.46
N HIS A 81 -11.23 18.21 4.36
CA HIS A 81 -10.30 18.97 3.54
C HIS A 81 -10.80 19.12 2.10
N SER A 82 -10.87 20.35 1.58
CA SER A 82 -11.40 20.65 0.24
C SER A 82 -10.71 19.87 -0.88
N ASP A 83 -9.41 19.61 -0.73
CA ASP A 83 -8.59 18.92 -1.74
C ASP A 83 -8.80 17.40 -1.73
N ALA A 84 -9.20 16.82 -0.58
CA ALA A 84 -9.35 15.37 -0.40
C ALA A 84 -10.84 14.93 -0.42
N ALA A 85 -11.77 15.80 -0.04
CA ALA A 85 -13.19 15.50 0.05
C ALA A 85 -13.80 14.94 -1.26
N PRO A 86 -13.46 15.46 -2.46
CA PRO A 86 -13.94 14.90 -3.72
C PRO A 86 -13.53 13.44 -3.95
N TRP A 87 -12.45 12.99 -3.31
CA TRP A 87 -11.88 11.64 -3.44
C TRP A 87 -12.30 10.70 -2.31
N SER A 88 -13.22 11.11 -1.45
CA SER A 88 -13.63 10.33 -0.26
C SER A 88 -14.30 8.98 -0.56
N CYS A 89 -14.64 8.71 -1.82
CA CYS A 89 -15.02 7.38 -2.30
C CYS A 89 -13.83 6.40 -2.35
N TRP A 90 -12.60 6.90 -2.44
CA TRP A 90 -11.36 6.13 -2.48
C TRP A 90 -10.67 6.05 -1.10
N SER A 91 -11.45 6.10 0.00
CA SER A 91 -10.91 6.12 1.36
C SER A 91 -10.25 4.80 1.77
N LEU A 92 -9.54 4.80 2.91
CA LEU A 92 -8.94 3.58 3.46
C LEU A 92 -9.98 2.50 3.76
N GLU A 93 -11.17 2.88 4.23
CA GLU A 93 -12.28 1.97 4.45
C GLU A 93 -12.80 1.37 3.15
N TRP A 94 -12.78 2.13 2.05
CA TRP A 94 -13.15 1.59 0.74
C TRP A 94 -12.08 0.62 0.23
N ALA A 95 -10.80 0.98 0.32
CA ALA A 95 -9.70 0.12 -0.10
C ALA A 95 -9.69 -1.21 0.66
N ALA A 96 -9.91 -1.17 1.98
CA ALA A 96 -10.04 -2.37 2.81
C ALA A 96 -11.15 -3.31 2.29
N ARG A 97 -12.33 -2.77 1.91
CA ARG A 97 -13.45 -3.57 1.38
C ARG A 97 -13.12 -4.20 0.04
N VAL A 98 -12.46 -3.47 -0.86
CA VAL A 98 -12.07 -3.98 -2.18
C VAL A 98 -11.07 -5.13 -2.02
N LEU A 99 -10.06 -4.94 -1.18
CA LEU A 99 -9.10 -5.98 -0.84
C LEU A 99 -9.76 -7.19 -0.17
N GLY A 100 -10.72 -6.97 0.73
CA GLY A 100 -11.47 -8.06 1.37
C GLY A 100 -12.30 -8.89 0.38
N ARG A 101 -12.78 -8.29 -0.72
CA ARG A 101 -13.44 -9.04 -1.81
C ARG A 101 -12.43 -9.81 -2.66
N ARG A 102 -11.25 -9.24 -2.88
CA ARG A 102 -10.15 -9.86 -3.65
C ARG A 102 -9.52 -11.04 -2.90
N PHE A 103 -9.43 -10.93 -1.58
CA PHE A 103 -8.81 -11.90 -0.67
C PHE A 103 -9.82 -12.34 0.40
N PRO A 104 -10.86 -13.11 0.03
CA PRO A 104 -12.03 -13.37 0.89
C PRO A 104 -11.75 -14.16 2.18
N ASP A 105 -10.62 -14.85 2.24
CA ASP A 105 -10.22 -15.69 3.40
C ASP A 105 -9.12 -15.03 4.26
N SER A 106 -8.73 -13.79 3.96
CA SER A 106 -7.60 -13.11 4.59
C SER A 106 -8.03 -11.98 5.51
N ASP A 107 -7.30 -11.78 6.61
CA ASP A 107 -7.36 -10.53 7.35
C ASP A 107 -6.65 -9.43 6.54
N VAL A 108 -7.34 -8.31 6.31
CA VAL A 108 -6.79 -7.16 5.59
C VAL A 108 -6.38 -6.07 6.58
N TRP A 109 -5.10 -5.74 6.57
CA TRP A 109 -4.46 -4.73 7.41
C TRP A 109 -4.07 -3.52 6.56
N VAL A 110 -4.88 -2.47 6.58
CA VAL A 110 -4.52 -1.20 5.93
C VAL A 110 -3.68 -0.38 6.89
N VAL A 111 -2.41 -0.18 6.56
CA VAL A 111 -1.47 0.63 7.35
C VAL A 111 -1.55 2.06 6.87
N ARG A 112 -2.03 2.96 7.73
CA ARG A 112 -2.02 4.39 7.45
C ARG A 112 -0.58 4.90 7.52
N ALA A 113 -0.20 5.75 6.56
CA ALA A 113 1.03 6.52 6.63
C ALA A 113 1.14 7.25 7.98
N SER A 114 2.33 7.27 8.57
CA SER A 114 2.56 7.88 9.89
C SER A 114 2.27 9.37 9.91
N MET A 115 2.32 10.02 8.75
CA MET A 115 1.99 11.43 8.58
C MET A 115 1.32 11.65 7.21
N MET A 116 0.33 12.54 7.18
CA MET A 116 -0.31 13.04 5.96
C MET A 116 0.04 14.52 5.79
N TYR A 117 1.16 14.83 5.11
CA TYR A 117 1.61 16.21 4.92
C TYR A 117 0.64 16.97 4.01
N LEU A 118 0.24 18.18 4.43
CA LEU A 118 -0.82 18.98 3.80
C LEU A 118 -2.12 18.20 3.56
N HIS A 119 -2.41 17.19 4.39
CA HIS A 119 -3.57 16.31 4.27
C HIS A 119 -3.66 15.58 2.91
N LYS A 120 -2.53 15.47 2.19
CA LYS A 120 -2.45 14.98 0.82
C LYS A 120 -1.30 14.01 0.61
N PHE A 121 -0.10 14.36 1.04
CA PHE A 121 1.10 13.56 0.78
C PHE A 121 1.30 12.53 1.89
N SER A 122 1.32 11.26 1.52
CA SER A 122 1.53 10.16 2.45
C SER A 122 3.02 10.01 2.77
N CYS A 123 3.39 10.07 4.06
CA CYS A 123 4.77 9.97 4.51
C CYS A 123 4.97 8.70 5.37
N TYR A 124 5.73 7.74 4.84
CA TYR A 124 6.06 6.46 5.47
C TYR A 124 7.39 6.51 6.24
N GLN A 125 7.67 7.61 6.92
CA GLN A 125 8.93 7.89 7.64
C GLN A 125 9.36 6.82 8.68
N HIS A 126 8.43 5.97 9.14
CA HIS A 126 8.75 4.86 10.04
C HIS A 126 9.27 3.62 9.30
N PHE A 127 9.03 3.50 7.99
CA PHE A 127 9.52 2.42 7.14
C PHE A 127 10.74 2.86 6.33
N VAL A 128 10.71 4.06 5.75
CA VAL A 128 11.75 4.57 4.84
C VAL A 128 12.09 6.01 5.19
N HIS A 129 13.36 6.40 5.13
CA HIS A 129 13.71 7.81 5.25
C HIS A 129 13.08 8.58 4.09
N CYS A 130 12.57 9.78 4.35
CA CYS A 130 11.93 10.55 3.29
C CYS A 130 12.03 12.05 3.53
N ASN A 131 11.96 12.82 2.45
CA ASN A 131 11.82 14.27 2.53
C ASN A 131 10.41 14.67 3.02
N MET A 132 10.16 15.98 3.11
CA MET A 132 8.89 16.54 3.61
C MET A 132 7.65 16.08 2.81
N PHE A 133 7.81 15.73 1.53
CA PHE A 133 6.72 15.28 0.66
C PHE A 133 6.65 13.75 0.53
N GLY A 134 7.41 13.02 1.36
CA GLY A 134 7.42 11.57 1.36
C GLY A 134 8.19 10.94 0.18
N ALA A 135 9.05 11.69 -0.52
CA ALA A 135 9.97 11.08 -1.48
C ALA A 135 11.04 10.29 -0.71
N PRO A 136 11.27 9.01 -1.05
CA PRO A 136 12.11 8.13 -0.26
C PRO A 136 13.60 8.40 -0.46
N GLU A 137 14.39 8.02 0.53
CA GLU A 137 15.82 7.73 0.41
C GLU A 137 16.02 6.30 0.92
N HIS A 138 16.30 5.39 -0.01
CA HIS A 138 16.37 3.97 0.31
C HIS A 138 17.68 3.59 0.99
N SER A 139 17.61 2.61 1.88
CA SER A 139 18.80 2.13 2.61
C SER A 139 18.78 0.62 2.80
N GLY A 140 19.96 0.02 2.92
CA GLY A 140 20.09 -1.42 3.17
C GLY A 140 19.66 -1.83 4.58
N TYR A 141 19.55 -3.15 4.76
CA TYR A 141 19.14 -3.75 6.02
C TYR A 141 20.05 -3.42 7.20
N VAL A 142 19.44 -3.19 8.37
CA VAL A 142 20.15 -3.10 9.65
C VAL A 142 19.42 -3.91 10.70
N ALA A 143 20.10 -4.89 11.30
CA ALA A 143 19.53 -5.77 12.32
C ALA A 143 18.87 -4.98 13.47
N GLY A 144 17.67 -5.39 13.87
CA GLY A 144 16.90 -4.78 14.95
C GLY A 144 16.22 -3.44 14.61
N ARG A 145 16.36 -2.91 13.39
CA ARG A 145 15.65 -1.71 12.91
C ARG A 145 15.29 -1.84 11.42
N GLY A 146 14.75 -0.78 10.83
CA GLY A 146 14.36 -0.78 9.41
C GLY A 146 12.93 -1.27 9.15
N ALA A 147 12.55 -1.29 7.88
CA ALA A 147 11.21 -1.57 7.41
C ALA A 147 10.72 -2.98 7.79
N PHE A 148 11.56 -4.01 7.68
CA PHE A 148 11.13 -5.37 8.07
C PHE A 148 10.88 -5.51 9.56
N CYS A 149 11.78 -4.97 10.39
CA CYS A 149 11.60 -4.96 11.84
C CYS A 149 10.34 -4.18 12.22
N HIS A 150 10.15 -3.01 11.62
CA HIS A 150 8.97 -2.19 11.84
C HIS A 150 7.69 -2.92 11.43
N LEU A 151 7.64 -3.53 10.24
CA LEU A 151 6.48 -4.27 9.74
C LEU A 151 6.11 -5.45 10.66
N ARG A 152 7.08 -6.27 11.04
CA ARG A 152 6.83 -7.44 11.89
C ARG A 152 6.30 -7.03 13.26
N SER A 153 6.95 -6.07 13.90
CA SER A 153 6.51 -5.57 15.21
C SER A 153 5.13 -4.91 15.10
N LEU A 154 4.91 -4.11 14.06
CA LEU A 154 3.63 -3.44 13.83
C LEU A 154 2.50 -4.45 13.66
N LEU A 155 2.69 -5.48 12.84
CA LEU A 155 1.68 -6.52 12.59
C LEU A 155 1.45 -7.37 13.84
N SER A 156 2.49 -7.79 14.56
CA SER A 156 2.33 -8.55 15.81
C SER A 156 1.59 -7.77 16.88
N ASN A 157 1.92 -6.49 17.08
CA ASN A 157 1.24 -5.61 18.02
C ASN A 157 -0.20 -5.33 17.59
N ALA A 158 -0.47 -5.19 16.29
CA ALA A 158 -1.82 -5.05 15.75
C ALA A 158 -2.67 -6.30 16.04
N MET A 159 -2.10 -7.49 15.79
CA MET A 159 -2.76 -8.76 16.06
C MET A 159 -3.05 -8.92 17.54
N GLN A 160 -2.11 -8.62 18.44
CA GLN A 160 -2.39 -8.68 19.88
C GLN A 160 -3.59 -7.81 20.29
N ARG A 161 -3.65 -6.57 19.79
CA ARG A 161 -4.78 -5.65 20.04
C ARG A 161 -6.10 -6.10 19.39
N ALA A 162 -6.01 -6.74 18.23
CA ALA A 162 -7.14 -7.31 17.53
C ALA A 162 -7.63 -8.62 18.18
N SER A 163 -6.81 -9.30 18.99
CA SER A 163 -7.13 -10.59 19.60
C SER A 163 -7.69 -11.62 18.60
N PRO A 164 -7.03 -11.88 17.45
CA PRO A 164 -7.44 -12.93 16.53
C PRO A 164 -7.20 -14.31 17.18
N PRO A 165 -7.79 -15.39 16.62
CA PRO A 165 -7.58 -16.74 17.12
C PRO A 165 -6.11 -17.18 17.15
N LEU A 166 -5.28 -16.64 16.25
CA LEU A 166 -3.87 -17.01 16.09
C LEU A 166 -2.99 -15.76 15.92
N PRO A 167 -2.67 -15.04 17.00
CA PRO A 167 -1.84 -13.84 16.92
C PRO A 167 -0.38 -14.19 16.63
N LEU A 168 0.30 -13.32 15.86
CA LEU A 168 1.76 -13.37 15.78
C LEU A 168 2.37 -13.11 17.17
N SER A 169 3.35 -13.93 17.54
CA SER A 169 4.14 -13.71 18.74
C SER A 169 4.86 -12.36 18.67
N PRO A 170 5.06 -11.69 19.82
CA PRO A 170 5.89 -10.48 19.89
C PRO A 170 7.25 -10.71 19.26
N ALA A 171 7.84 -9.65 18.68
CA ALA A 171 9.19 -9.70 18.13
C ALA A 171 10.30 -9.91 19.20
N ASP A 172 9.94 -9.85 20.48
CA ASP A 172 10.83 -9.95 21.63
C ASP A 172 11.19 -11.42 21.95
N GLY A 173 11.96 -12.05 21.07
CA GLY A 173 12.52 -13.39 21.28
C GLY A 173 12.88 -14.07 19.97
N ALA A 174 14.14 -14.49 19.84
CA ALA A 174 14.70 -15.06 18.60
C ALA A 174 14.09 -16.41 18.17
N ASP A 175 13.11 -16.96 18.88
CA ASP A 175 12.66 -18.35 18.70
C ASP A 175 11.14 -18.57 18.77
N SER A 176 10.30 -17.53 18.66
CA SER A 176 8.85 -17.79 18.56
C SER A 176 8.49 -18.24 17.13
N PRO A 177 8.16 -19.53 16.89
CA PRO A 177 7.86 -20.00 15.56
C PRO A 177 6.58 -19.33 15.05
N LEU A 178 6.66 -18.76 13.84
CA LEU A 178 5.47 -18.31 13.12
C LEU A 178 4.56 -19.52 12.86
N PRO A 179 3.23 -19.37 12.94
CA PRO A 179 2.31 -20.44 12.57
C PRO A 179 2.69 -21.07 11.23
N ALA A 180 2.62 -22.40 11.15
CA ALA A 180 3.09 -23.13 9.97
C ALA A 180 2.40 -22.68 8.68
N ASP A 181 1.15 -22.26 8.78
CA ASP A 181 0.28 -21.80 7.71
C ASP A 181 0.24 -20.28 7.54
N PHE A 182 0.99 -19.51 8.34
CA PHE A 182 1.04 -18.06 8.22
C PHE A 182 1.54 -17.65 6.82
N SER A 183 0.75 -16.85 6.12
CA SER A 183 1.03 -16.34 4.77
C SER A 183 0.76 -14.84 4.71
N LEU A 184 1.67 -14.11 4.09
CA LEU A 184 1.64 -12.66 4.03
C LEU A 184 1.69 -12.18 2.57
N THR A 185 0.69 -11.41 2.17
CA THR A 185 0.66 -10.66 0.92
C THR A 185 0.86 -9.19 1.22
N LEU A 186 1.74 -8.53 0.49
CA LEU A 186 1.98 -7.09 0.62
C LEU A 186 1.46 -6.37 -0.62
N VAL A 187 0.73 -5.28 -0.42
CA VAL A 187 0.16 -4.47 -1.49
C VAL A 187 0.52 -3.01 -1.25
N GLY A 188 1.27 -2.41 -2.17
CA GLY A 188 1.58 -0.99 -2.17
C GLY A 188 0.82 -0.33 -3.30
N PHE A 189 0.09 0.74 -3.00
CA PHE A 189 -0.58 1.56 -4.01
C PHE A 189 0.02 2.96 -4.04
N SER A 190 0.35 3.47 -5.24
CA SER A 190 0.86 4.83 -5.44
C SER A 190 2.05 5.08 -4.52
N LYS A 191 1.94 6.04 -3.59
CA LYS A 191 2.95 6.32 -2.55
C LYS A 191 3.29 5.13 -1.67
N GLY A 192 2.36 4.20 -1.41
CA GLY A 192 2.61 2.99 -0.64
C GLY A 192 3.68 2.08 -1.23
N CYS A 193 3.94 2.17 -2.55
CA CYS A 193 5.00 1.41 -3.20
C CYS A 193 6.40 1.72 -2.65
N VAL A 194 6.63 2.90 -2.07
CA VAL A 194 7.94 3.24 -1.46
C VAL A 194 8.26 2.32 -0.28
N VAL A 195 7.26 1.82 0.43
CA VAL A 195 7.47 0.84 1.51
C VAL A 195 7.93 -0.49 0.91
N LEU A 196 7.28 -0.94 -0.18
CA LEU A 196 7.70 -2.17 -0.86
C LEU A 196 9.11 -2.05 -1.42
N ASN A 197 9.45 -0.92 -2.06
CA ASN A 197 10.80 -0.65 -2.56
C ASN A 197 11.82 -0.73 -1.42
N GLN A 198 11.56 -0.09 -0.28
CA GLN A 198 12.44 -0.16 0.89
C GLN A 198 12.61 -1.60 1.41
N LEU A 199 11.54 -2.40 1.44
CA LEU A 199 11.65 -3.81 1.79
C LEU A 199 12.53 -4.59 0.82
N LEU A 200 12.56 -4.23 -0.48
CA LEU A 200 13.49 -4.86 -1.43
C LEU A 200 14.94 -4.53 -1.10
N TYR A 201 15.25 -3.27 -0.80
CA TYR A 201 16.60 -2.85 -0.39
C TYR A 201 17.08 -3.55 0.89
N GLU A 202 16.16 -3.87 1.79
CA GLU A 202 16.46 -4.61 3.01
C GLU A 202 16.46 -6.13 2.84
N LEU A 203 15.88 -6.65 1.75
CA LEU A 203 15.65 -8.08 1.55
C LEU A 203 16.92 -8.95 1.67
N PRO A 204 18.08 -8.57 1.10
CA PRO A 204 19.28 -9.42 1.15
C PRO A 204 19.73 -9.65 2.60
N GLY A 205 19.73 -8.60 3.43
CA GLY A 205 20.12 -8.70 4.83
C GLY A 205 19.04 -9.37 5.69
N ALA A 206 17.76 -9.06 5.46
CA ALA A 206 16.66 -9.63 6.22
C ALA A 206 16.51 -11.16 6.02
N ARG A 207 16.88 -11.69 4.84
CA ARG A 207 16.92 -13.14 4.58
C ARG A 207 18.04 -13.86 5.33
N LEU A 208 19.14 -13.17 5.62
CA LEU A 208 20.31 -13.71 6.30
C LEU A 208 20.23 -13.55 7.82
N ASP A 209 19.41 -12.63 8.31
CA ASP A 209 19.21 -12.40 9.74
C ASP A 209 18.31 -13.49 10.35
N PRO A 210 18.80 -14.35 11.27
CA PRO A 210 18.01 -15.46 11.80
C PRO A 210 16.69 -15.03 12.45
N PRO A 211 16.63 -13.97 13.30
CA PRO A 211 15.37 -13.44 13.80
C PRO A 211 14.38 -13.09 12.70
N MET A 212 14.80 -12.45 11.60
CA MET A 212 13.90 -11.94 10.57
C MET A 212 13.58 -12.93 9.45
N SER A 213 14.51 -13.82 9.10
CA SER A 213 14.45 -14.71 7.94
C SER A 213 13.17 -15.56 7.91
N GLY A 214 12.71 -16.02 9.07
CA GLY A 214 11.46 -16.75 9.21
C GLY A 214 10.23 -15.95 8.77
N PHE A 215 10.18 -14.66 9.11
CA PHE A 215 9.10 -13.75 8.72
C PHE A 215 9.14 -13.39 7.24
N VAL A 216 10.34 -13.12 6.70
CA VAL A 216 10.55 -12.84 5.28
C VAL A 216 10.07 -14.00 4.40
N ARG A 217 10.34 -15.24 4.81
CA ARG A 217 9.89 -16.45 4.10
C ARG A 217 8.37 -16.62 4.05
N ARG A 218 7.61 -15.88 4.84
CA ARG A 218 6.14 -15.92 4.82
C ARG A 218 5.52 -14.97 3.82
N ILE A 219 6.31 -14.07 3.23
CA ILE A 219 5.84 -13.19 2.17
C ILE A 219 5.67 -14.04 0.91
N SER A 220 4.43 -14.24 0.47
CA SER A 220 4.11 -15.03 -0.72
C SER A 220 4.04 -14.17 -1.97
N ASP A 221 3.50 -12.96 -1.83
CA ASP A 221 3.15 -12.08 -2.94
C ASP A 221 3.42 -10.61 -2.58
N MET A 222 3.91 -9.87 -3.57
CA MET A 222 4.03 -8.41 -3.51
C MET A 222 3.39 -7.77 -4.74
N PHE A 223 2.47 -6.83 -4.50
CA PHE A 223 1.74 -6.10 -5.53
C PHE A 223 2.14 -4.62 -5.51
N TRP A 224 2.72 -4.16 -6.62
CA TRP A 224 2.91 -2.74 -6.90
C TRP A 224 1.75 -2.26 -7.76
N LEU A 225 0.92 -1.41 -7.17
CA LEU A 225 -0.25 -0.84 -7.81
C LEU A 225 0.02 0.64 -8.13
N ASP A 226 0.32 0.90 -9.40
CA ASP A 226 0.50 2.21 -9.99
C ASP A 226 1.43 3.12 -9.16
N GLY A 227 2.65 2.63 -8.92
CA GLY A 227 3.62 3.30 -8.06
C GLY A 227 4.00 4.70 -8.56
N GLY A 228 3.99 5.66 -7.64
CA GLY A 228 4.24 7.07 -7.95
C GLY A 228 4.62 7.88 -6.70
N HIS A 229 5.52 8.85 -6.86
CA HIS A 229 5.93 9.76 -5.79
C HIS A 229 6.52 11.09 -6.32
N PRO A 230 6.61 12.14 -5.49
CA PRO A 230 7.11 13.46 -5.94
C PRO A 230 8.64 13.53 -6.15
N GLY A 231 9.40 12.50 -5.78
CA GLY A 231 10.83 12.38 -6.11
C GLY A 231 11.08 12.17 -7.61
N GLY A 232 12.32 12.43 -8.05
CA GLY A 232 12.73 12.39 -9.46
C GLY A 232 13.31 11.07 -9.97
N SER A 233 13.38 10.04 -9.12
CA SER A 233 13.91 8.71 -9.40
C SER A 233 13.47 7.74 -8.31
N GLU A 234 13.73 6.44 -8.49
CA GLU A 234 13.46 5.38 -7.50
C GLU A 234 11.96 5.12 -7.26
N THR A 235 11.13 5.46 -8.24
CA THR A 235 9.71 5.08 -8.23
C THR A 235 9.57 3.57 -8.36
N TRP A 236 10.42 2.96 -9.18
CA TRP A 236 10.64 1.51 -9.22
C TRP A 236 12.11 1.20 -8.96
N VAL A 237 12.38 0.08 -8.27
CA VAL A 237 13.75 -0.36 -8.01
C VAL A 237 14.40 -0.77 -9.32
N THR A 238 15.58 -0.22 -9.61
CA THR A 238 16.35 -0.56 -10.83
C THR A 238 17.70 -1.20 -10.52
N GLU A 239 18.07 -1.29 -9.24
CA GLU A 239 19.32 -1.89 -8.81
C GLU A 239 19.32 -3.41 -9.04
N ARG A 240 20.23 -3.84 -9.93
CA ARG A 240 20.31 -5.23 -10.39
C ARG A 240 20.56 -6.24 -9.28
N GLU A 241 21.35 -5.88 -8.27
CA GLU A 241 21.64 -6.79 -7.14
C GLU A 241 20.39 -6.97 -6.25
N VAL A 242 19.65 -5.89 -5.99
CA VAL A 242 18.39 -5.92 -5.24
C VAL A 242 17.34 -6.77 -5.98
N LEU A 243 17.19 -6.58 -7.30
CA LEU A 243 16.24 -7.35 -8.10
C LEU A 243 16.64 -8.81 -8.26
N ARG A 244 17.94 -9.13 -8.28
CA ARG A 244 18.41 -10.52 -8.25
C ARG A 244 17.97 -11.23 -6.97
N GLU A 245 18.10 -10.54 -5.84
CA GLU A 245 17.67 -11.07 -4.53
C GLU A 245 16.16 -11.26 -4.47
N LEU A 246 15.37 -10.33 -5.02
CA LEU A 246 13.92 -10.50 -5.16
C LEU A 246 13.59 -11.72 -6.04
N ALA A 247 14.22 -11.87 -7.20
CA ALA A 247 13.97 -13.01 -8.10
C ALA A 247 14.30 -14.37 -7.43
N GLN A 248 15.32 -14.41 -6.57
CA GLN A 248 15.74 -15.61 -5.85
C GLN A 248 14.99 -15.83 -4.52
N SER A 249 14.08 -14.93 -4.14
CA SER A 249 13.37 -15.01 -2.86
C SER A 249 12.20 -16.00 -2.88
N GLY A 250 11.64 -16.28 -4.07
CA GLY A 250 10.41 -17.05 -4.24
C GLY A 250 9.12 -16.22 -4.05
N ILE A 251 9.23 -14.92 -3.81
CA ILE A 251 8.08 -14.00 -3.74
C ILE A 251 7.51 -13.80 -5.14
N SER A 252 6.19 -13.98 -5.29
CA SER A 252 5.48 -13.65 -6.53
C SER A 252 5.34 -12.14 -6.68
N VAL A 253 5.78 -11.62 -7.83
CA VAL A 253 5.80 -10.19 -8.12
C VAL A 253 4.66 -9.83 -9.05
N HIS A 254 3.89 -8.80 -8.69
CA HIS A 254 2.75 -8.33 -9.48
C HIS A 254 2.87 -6.82 -9.70
N ALA A 255 3.02 -6.40 -10.96
CA ALA A 255 3.17 -5.01 -11.38
C ALA A 255 1.93 -4.58 -12.17
N HIS A 256 1.12 -3.70 -11.58
CA HIS A 256 -0.07 -3.14 -12.18
C HIS A 256 0.15 -1.64 -12.35
N VAL A 257 0.04 -1.13 -13.56
CA VAL A 257 0.30 0.29 -13.87
C VAL A 257 -0.82 0.88 -14.71
N THR A 258 -0.93 2.20 -14.72
CA THR A 258 -1.84 2.95 -15.58
C THR A 258 -1.05 3.99 -16.39
N PRO A 259 -1.58 4.45 -17.54
CA PRO A 259 -0.97 5.54 -18.29
C PRO A 259 -0.76 6.82 -17.47
N TYR A 260 -1.51 7.02 -16.38
CA TYR A 260 -1.34 8.17 -15.49
C TYR A 260 0.05 8.26 -14.86
N GLU A 261 0.65 7.12 -14.49
CA GLU A 261 2.00 7.09 -13.93
C GLU A 261 3.06 6.84 -15.00
N VAL A 262 2.91 5.79 -15.81
CA VAL A 262 4.01 5.33 -16.68
C VAL A 262 4.10 6.06 -18.03
N CYS A 263 3.05 6.78 -18.44
CA CYS A 263 3.03 7.54 -19.70
C CYS A 263 3.05 9.06 -19.50
N ASP A 264 3.28 9.55 -18.26
CA ASP A 264 3.40 10.98 -17.99
C ASP A 264 4.71 11.54 -18.59
N PRO A 265 4.66 12.45 -19.58
CA PRO A 265 5.85 13.01 -20.20
C PRO A 265 6.70 13.84 -19.23
N MET A 266 6.08 14.44 -18.20
CA MET A 266 6.79 15.20 -17.17
C MET A 266 7.51 14.30 -16.17
N ARG A 267 7.10 13.03 -16.10
CA ARG A 267 7.63 12.01 -15.19
C ARG A 267 8.08 10.75 -15.92
N ALA A 268 8.65 10.93 -17.12
CA ALA A 268 8.99 9.83 -18.03
C ALA A 268 9.98 8.80 -17.43
N TRP A 269 10.68 9.11 -16.33
CA TRP A 269 11.47 8.12 -15.62
C TRP A 269 10.62 7.00 -15.01
N VAL A 270 9.38 7.26 -14.58
CA VAL A 270 8.51 6.27 -13.95
C VAL A 270 8.27 5.09 -14.87
N GLY A 271 7.91 5.36 -16.13
CA GLY A 271 7.74 4.32 -17.16
C GLY A 271 9.04 3.57 -17.46
N ARG A 272 10.17 4.29 -17.59
CA ARG A 272 11.48 3.66 -17.84
C ARG A 272 11.94 2.77 -16.70
N GLU A 273 11.75 3.21 -15.45
CA GLU A 273 12.10 2.44 -14.25
C GLU A 273 11.20 1.20 -14.12
N HIS A 274 9.90 1.32 -14.39
CA HIS A 274 8.98 0.18 -14.43
C HIS A 274 9.40 -0.86 -15.48
N GLU A 275 9.72 -0.44 -16.70
CA GLU A 275 10.21 -1.34 -17.75
C GLU A 275 11.52 -2.03 -17.32
N ALA A 276 12.45 -1.28 -16.74
CA ALA A 276 13.72 -1.82 -16.24
C ALA A 276 13.51 -2.81 -15.09
N PHE A 277 12.60 -2.53 -14.16
CA PHE A 277 12.21 -3.41 -13.05
C PHE A 277 11.71 -4.76 -13.56
N VAL A 278 10.71 -4.74 -14.45
CA VAL A 278 10.11 -5.95 -15.02
C VAL A 278 11.15 -6.74 -15.82
N LYS A 279 11.85 -6.07 -16.74
CA LYS A 279 12.83 -6.73 -17.62
C LYS A 279 13.97 -7.37 -16.82
N THR A 280 14.48 -6.68 -15.80
CA THR A 280 15.58 -7.21 -14.98
C THR A 280 15.13 -8.43 -14.17
N LEU A 281 13.89 -8.46 -13.66
CA LEU A 281 13.33 -9.63 -12.99
C LEU A 281 13.19 -10.82 -13.95
N GLU A 282 12.69 -10.58 -15.17
CA GLU A 282 12.61 -11.61 -16.22
C GLU A 282 14.00 -12.16 -16.60
N GLU A 283 15.02 -11.29 -16.71
CA GLU A 283 16.41 -11.69 -16.96
C GLU A 283 16.98 -12.61 -15.86
N TYR A 284 16.55 -12.43 -14.61
CA TYR A 284 16.93 -13.30 -13.49
C TYR A 284 16.02 -14.52 -13.32
N GLY A 285 15.11 -14.76 -14.25
CA GLY A 285 14.25 -15.94 -14.28
C GLY A 285 13.01 -15.85 -13.40
N ALA A 286 12.69 -14.67 -12.85
CA ALA A 286 11.38 -14.45 -12.24
C ALA A 286 10.30 -14.29 -13.34
N CYS A 287 9.04 -14.51 -12.96
CA CYS A 287 7.89 -14.35 -13.88
C CYS A 287 6.91 -13.33 -13.30
N PRO A 288 7.27 -12.03 -13.25
CA PRO A 288 6.37 -11.02 -12.71
C PRO A 288 5.08 -10.95 -13.54
N SER A 289 3.92 -10.91 -12.88
CA SER A 289 2.69 -10.54 -13.56
C SER A 289 2.75 -9.05 -13.88
N LYS A 290 2.41 -8.68 -15.12
CA LYS A 290 2.44 -7.29 -15.59
C LYS A 290 1.15 -6.94 -16.31
N LYS A 291 0.52 -5.84 -15.91
CA LYS A 291 -0.72 -5.35 -16.54
C LYS A 291 -0.71 -3.82 -16.60
N LEU A 292 -0.80 -3.28 -17.80
CA LEU A 292 -1.14 -1.89 -18.03
C LEU A 292 -2.67 -1.80 -18.13
N HIS A 293 -3.29 -1.03 -17.24
CA HIS A 293 -4.75 -0.89 -17.17
C HIS A 293 -5.19 0.39 -17.88
N PHE A 294 -6.40 0.38 -18.41
CA PHE A 294 -7.05 1.55 -19.01
C PHE A 294 -6.24 2.16 -20.18
N GLU A 295 -5.57 1.32 -20.97
CA GLU A 295 -4.78 1.74 -22.14
C GLU A 295 -5.59 2.54 -23.16
N ASP A 296 -6.86 2.18 -23.31
CA ASP A 296 -7.79 2.81 -24.24
C ASP A 296 -8.46 4.09 -23.69
N GLU A 297 -8.15 4.46 -22.44
CA GLU A 297 -8.71 5.64 -21.77
C GLU A 297 -7.65 6.75 -21.61
N PRO A 298 -8.05 8.04 -21.63
CA PRO A 298 -7.13 9.13 -21.28
C PRO A 298 -6.55 8.97 -19.88
N ALA A 299 -5.25 9.21 -19.73
CA ALA A 299 -4.57 9.22 -18.44
C ALA A 299 -5.28 10.15 -17.45
N SER A 300 -5.66 9.63 -16.28
CA SER A 300 -6.38 10.38 -15.26
C SER A 300 -6.09 9.85 -13.86
N ILE A 301 -6.18 10.73 -12.87
CA ILE A 301 -6.06 10.36 -11.46
C ILE A 301 -7.21 9.42 -11.02
N GLU A 302 -8.34 9.44 -11.71
CA GLU A 302 -9.42 8.48 -11.47
C GLU A 302 -8.96 7.07 -11.86
N ASN A 303 -8.30 6.92 -13.02
CA ASN A 303 -7.73 5.62 -13.45
C ASN A 303 -6.66 5.14 -12.48
N HIS A 304 -5.84 6.07 -11.97
CA HIS A 304 -4.89 5.78 -10.91
C HIS A 304 -5.55 5.12 -9.69
N PHE A 305 -6.66 5.65 -9.16
CA PHE A 305 -7.37 5.00 -8.06
C PHE A 305 -8.10 3.71 -8.46
N ARG A 306 -8.71 3.67 -9.65
CA ARG A 306 -9.45 2.50 -10.17
C ARG A 306 -8.58 1.25 -10.25
N VAL A 307 -7.26 1.37 -10.36
CA VAL A 307 -6.35 0.20 -10.36
C VAL A 307 -6.54 -0.68 -9.12
N ILE A 308 -6.88 -0.10 -7.96
CA ILE A 308 -7.13 -0.82 -6.70
C ILE A 308 -8.31 -1.79 -6.85
N GLN A 309 -9.26 -1.48 -7.73
CA GLN A 309 -10.43 -2.32 -7.99
C GLN A 309 -10.18 -3.43 -9.02
N GLU A 310 -9.29 -3.20 -9.99
CA GLU A 310 -9.16 -4.01 -11.21
C GLU A 310 -7.92 -4.93 -11.26
N PHE A 311 -7.04 -4.85 -10.26
CA PHE A 311 -5.81 -5.64 -10.21
C PHE A 311 -6.05 -7.11 -9.89
#